data_AF-A0A7C3QIC8-F1
#
_entry.id   AF-A0A7C3QIC8-F1
#
_cell.length_a   1.000
_cell.length_b   1.000
_cell.length_c   1.000
_cell.angle_alpha   90.00
_cell.angle_beta   90.00
_cell.angle_gamma   90.00
#
_symmetry.space_group_name_H-M   'P 1'
#
loop_
_entity.id
_entity.type
_entity.pdbx_description
1 polymer ?
#
loop_
_entity_poly.entity_id
_entity_poly.type
_entity_poly.pdbx_seq_one_letter_code
_entity_poly.pdbx_strand_id
1 'polypeptide(L)' 'KSELIGQTLPTIDGLIACTGIAHDLTVVTRNTKDIKASGVSLINPWELTN' A
#
# COMPACT_ATOMS: atom_id res chain seq x y z
N LYS A 1 -0.65 -6.83 9.92
CA LYS A 1 -0.38 -6.02 11.14
C LYS A 1 -1.22 -4.73 11.22
N SER A 2 -2.11 -4.47 10.26
CA SER A 2 -2.97 -3.27 10.16
C SER A 2 -4.22 -3.32 11.06
N GLU A 3 -4.81 -4.50 11.23
CA GLU A 3 -6.08 -4.69 11.97
C GLU A 3 -5.97 -4.42 13.47
N LEU A 4 -4.75 -4.51 14.03
CA LEU A 4 -4.47 -4.25 15.45
C LEU A 4 -4.46 -2.76 15.81
N ILE A 5 -4.52 -1.86 14.82
CA ILE A 5 -4.35 -0.41 14.99
C ILE A 5 -5.69 0.34 14.75
N GLY A 6 -6.79 -0.38 14.50
CA GLY A 6 -8.10 0.24 14.23
C GLY A 6 -8.19 0.98 12.89
N GLN A 7 -7.19 0.86 12.02
CA GLN A 7 -7.27 1.29 10.63
C GLN A 7 -7.71 0.10 9.77
N THR A 8 -8.96 0.15 9.29
CA THR A 8 -9.46 -0.76 8.28
C THR A 8 -8.67 -0.55 7.00
N LEU A 9 -7.76 -1.48 6.69
CA LEU A 9 -7.20 -1.58 5.34
C LEU A 9 -8.35 -2.05 4.44
N PRO A 10 -8.79 -1.27 3.44
CA PRO A 10 -9.85 -1.70 2.55
C PRO A 10 -9.48 -3.04 1.92
N THR A 11 -10.43 -3.97 1.80
CA THR A 11 -10.16 -5.34 1.30
C THR A 11 -9.43 -5.33 -0.04
N ILE A 12 -9.76 -4.38 -0.93
CA ILE A 12 -9.12 -4.23 -2.24
C ILE A 12 -7.64 -3.81 -2.11
N ASP A 13 -7.34 -2.89 -1.20
CA ASP A 13 -5.99 -2.38 -0.94
C ASP A 13 -5.11 -3.45 -0.30
N GLY A 14 -5.70 -4.28 0.56
CA GLY A 14 -5.06 -5.48 1.10
C GLY A 14 -4.69 -6.49 0.02
N LEU A 15 -5.58 -6.75 -0.93
CA LEU A 15 -5.30 -7.67 -2.04
C LEU A 15 -4.20 -7.13 -2.98
N ILE A 16 -4.23 -5.83 -3.29
CA ILE A 16 -3.20 -5.18 -4.10
C ILE A 16 -1.84 -5.26 -3.38
N ALA A 17 -1.81 -4.97 -2.08
CA ALA A 17 -0.60 -5.05 -1.29
C ALA A 17 -0.05 -6.48 -1.19
N CYS A 18 -0.90 -7.48 -0.94
CA CYS A 18 -0.51 -8.89 -0.93
C CYS A 18 0.06 -9.33 -2.28
N THR A 19 -0.52 -8.87 -3.38
CA THR A 19 -0.01 -9.15 -4.73
C THR A 19 1.36 -8.52 -4.93
N GLY A 20 1.54 -7.27 -4.50
CA GLY A 20 2.83 -6.59 -4.57
C GLY A 20 3.91 -7.31 -3.77
N ILE A 21 3.60 -7.73 -2.54
CA ILE A 21 4.52 -8.49 -1.69
C ILE A 21 4.84 -9.87 -2.28
N ALA A 22 3.82 -10.60 -2.73
CA ALA A 22 3.98 -11.97 -3.24
C ALA A 22 4.84 -12.05 -4.51
N HIS A 23 4.88 -10.97 -5.29
CA HIS A 23 5.60 -10.90 -6.56
C HIS A 23 6.79 -9.93 -6.54
N ASP A 24 7.17 -9.41 -5.37
CA ASP A 24 8.25 -8.42 -5.20
C ASP A 24 8.08 -7.17 -6.11
N LEU A 25 6.83 -6.71 -6.24
CA LEU A 25 6.45 -5.55 -7.04
C LEU A 25 6.29 -4.32 -6.17
N THR A 26 6.48 -3.16 -6.80
CA THR A 26 6.21 -1.86 -6.17
C THR A 26 4.85 -1.32 -6.61
N VAL A 27 4.01 -0.99 -5.64
CA VAL A 27 2.66 -0.46 -5.86
C VAL A 27 2.75 1.05 -6.06
N VAL A 28 2.38 1.52 -7.26
CA VAL A 28 2.29 2.95 -7.57
C VAL A 28 0.89 3.43 -7.24
N THR A 29 0.75 4.33 -6.27
CA THR A 29 -0.55 4.83 -5.83
C THR A 29 -0.46 6.26 -5.29
N ARG A 30 -1.53 7.03 -5.50
CA ARG A 30 -1.69 8.34 -4.85
C ARG A 30 -2.01 8.21 -3.36
N ASN A 31 -2.62 7.09 -2.96
CA ASN A 31 -3.12 6.87 -1.62
C ASN A 31 -2.15 5.99 -0.82
N THR A 32 -0.94 6.50 -0.64
CA THR A 32 0.11 5.75 0.07
C THR A 32 -0.25 5.55 1.54
N LYS A 33 -1.01 6.46 2.15
CA LYS A 33 -1.32 6.44 3.59
C LYS A 33 -2.06 5.18 4.03
N ASP A 34 -3.06 4.77 3.27
CA ASP A 34 -3.89 3.61 3.62
C ASP A 34 -3.15 2.30 3.32
N ILE A 35 -2.41 2.23 2.21
CA ILE A 35 -1.66 1.02 1.83
C ILE A 35 -0.37 0.87 2.64
N LYS A 36 0.19 1.94 3.21
CA LYS A 36 1.45 1.89 3.99
C LYS A 36 1.40 0.92 5.17
N ALA A 37 0.23 0.71 5.76
CA ALA A 37 0.04 -0.24 6.86
C ALA A 37 0.26 -1.71 6.44
N SER A 38 0.20 -2.01 5.14
CA SER A 38 0.40 -3.36 4.60
C SER A 38 1.88 -3.77 4.49
N GLY A 39 2.81 -2.82 4.44
CA GLY A 39 4.25 -3.08 4.32
C GLY A 39 4.77 -3.37 2.91
N VAL A 40 3.93 -3.23 1.87
CA VAL A 40 4.36 -3.31 0.46
C VAL A 40 5.20 -2.08 0.07
N SER A 41 6.11 -2.24 -0.89
CA SER A 41 6.85 -1.13 -1.50
C SER A 41 5.87 -0.20 -2.23
N LEU A 42 5.93 1.10 -1.92
CA LEU A 42 4.98 2.11 -2.43
C LEU A 42 5.70 3.27 -3.09
N ILE A 43 5.15 3.73 -4.22
CA ILE A 43 5.59 4.94 -4.92
C ILE A 43 4.39 5.86 -5.13
N ASN A 44 4.53 7.13 -4.71
CA ASN A 44 3.59 8.20 -5.05
C ASN A 44 4.16 9.06 -6.19
N PRO A 45 3.68 8.92 -7.43
CA PRO A 45 4.26 9.63 -8.56
C PRO A 45 4.01 11.15 -8.50
N TRP A 46 3.03 11.61 -7.70
CA TRP A 46 2.76 13.03 -7.49
C TRP A 46 3.71 13.69 -6.48
N GLU A 47 4.41 12.90 -5.65
CA GLU A 47 5.47 13.40 -4.76
C GLU A 47 6.85 13.41 -5.43
N LEU A 48 6.99 12.74 -6.58
CA LEU A 48 8.25 12.61 -7.31
C LEU A 48 8.48 13.70 -8.35
N THR A 49 7.45 14.46 -8.69
CA THR A 49 7.56 15.61 -9.61
C THR A 49 7.85 16.88 -8.81
N ASN A 50 9.09 17.36 -8.91
CA ASN A 50 9.56 18.64 -8.41
C ASN A 50 10.13 19.49 -9.56
#